data_AF-A0A8C5PAF6-F1
#
_entry.id   AF-A0A8C5PAF6-F1
#
_cell.length_a   1.000
_cell.length_b   1.000
_cell.length_c   1.000
_cell.angle_alpha   90.00
_cell.angle_beta   90.00
_cell.angle_gamma   90.00
#
_symmetry.space_group_name_H-M   'P 1'
#
loop_
_entity.id
_entity.type
_entity.pdbx_description
1 polymer ?
#
loop_
_entity_poly.entity_id
_entity_poly.type
_entity_poly.pdbx_seq_one_letter_code
_entity_poly.pdbx_strand_id
1 'polypeptide(L)'
;RLPADSVSRSKHRTVPGSDCSAERRNPSGAASPLPGQNLIADCGVDSNFFSSDVFATTKIDLEHVTKTLDVDSQSIVSVKKEKKTLVPKKEKAKQRRERWLQKIETLTVARQKVKAQVKRRATPVVGDMQPLVDALPELSELTTVRKPRAPRNQPRGVVKKKPEPTNYSKMRPAQKRKITEDEVSRMQELIKNPSFKANPLAAVRQHLLKRMREEQEENLS
;
A
#
# COMPACT_ATOMS: atom_id res chain seq x y z
N ARG A 1 45.55 -37.34 -33.47
CA ARG A 1 45.80 -38.43 -32.50
C ARG A 1 45.46 -37.88 -31.12
N LEU A 2 44.39 -38.40 -30.49
CA LEU A 2 44.00 -38.22 -29.07
C LEU A 2 45.04 -38.94 -28.15
N PRO A 3 45.08 -38.76 -26.81
CA PRO A 3 43.99 -38.91 -25.81
C PRO A 3 43.83 -37.68 -24.87
N ALA A 4 42.64 -37.29 -24.41
CA ALA A 4 41.71 -37.96 -23.48
C ALA A 4 42.32 -38.19 -22.09
N ASP A 5 41.90 -37.39 -21.11
CA ASP A 5 41.72 -37.91 -19.75
C ASP A 5 40.55 -37.24 -19.04
N SER A 6 39.68 -38.15 -18.61
CA SER A 6 38.46 -38.01 -17.86
C SER A 6 38.75 -38.08 -16.37
N VAL A 7 38.18 -37.17 -15.55
CA VAL A 7 37.90 -37.50 -14.15
C VAL A 7 36.53 -36.99 -13.74
N SER A 8 35.66 -37.98 -13.63
CA SER A 8 34.36 -37.99 -12.95
C SER A 8 34.48 -37.58 -11.48
N ARG A 9 33.54 -36.77 -10.98
CA ARG A 9 33.11 -36.93 -9.59
C ARG A 9 31.63 -36.64 -9.39
N SER A 10 30.95 -37.77 -9.19
CA SER A 10 29.65 -37.96 -8.54
C SER A 10 29.40 -37.00 -7.36
N LYS A 11 28.16 -36.50 -7.28
CA LYS A 11 27.36 -36.51 -6.05
C LYS A 11 25.88 -36.24 -6.33
N HIS A 12 25.14 -37.34 -6.30
CA HIS A 12 23.75 -37.52 -5.86
C HIS A 12 22.92 -36.23 -5.64
N ARG A 13 22.00 -35.95 -6.57
CA ARG A 13 20.81 -35.14 -6.28
C ARG A 13 19.71 -36.10 -5.86
N THR A 14 19.48 -36.15 -4.55
CA THR A 14 18.29 -36.73 -3.95
C THR A 14 17.08 -35.87 -4.35
N VAL A 15 16.09 -36.51 -4.95
CA VAL A 15 14.76 -35.96 -5.20
C VAL A 15 13.92 -36.26 -3.97
N PRO A 16 13.27 -35.27 -3.32
CA PRO A 16 12.07 -35.55 -2.55
C PRO A 16 10.86 -35.36 -3.48
N GLY A 17 10.32 -36.49 -3.93
CA GLY A 17 8.96 -36.55 -4.44
C GLY A 17 7.97 -36.50 -3.29
N SER A 18 6.81 -35.91 -3.59
CA SER A 18 5.47 -36.25 -3.10
C SER A 18 5.31 -36.53 -1.60
N ASP A 19 4.56 -35.69 -0.91
CA ASP A 19 3.19 -36.09 -0.53
C ASP A 19 2.40 -34.91 0.02
N CYS A 20 1.45 -34.46 -0.80
CA CYS A 20 0.27 -33.74 -0.37
C CYS A 20 -0.62 -34.73 0.39
N SER A 21 -0.57 -34.71 1.73
CA SER A 21 -1.63 -35.29 2.55
C SER A 21 -2.39 -34.18 3.26
N ALA A 22 -3.57 -33.91 2.73
CA ALA A 22 -4.59 -33.09 3.36
C ALA A 22 -5.28 -33.92 4.45
N GLU A 23 -4.87 -33.76 5.71
CA GLU A 23 -5.62 -34.28 6.84
C GLU A 23 -6.60 -33.22 7.33
N ARG A 24 -7.87 -33.40 6.91
CA ARG A 24 -9.02 -32.70 7.44
C ARG A 24 -9.24 -33.16 8.88
N ARG A 25 -9.18 -32.24 9.85
CA ARG A 25 -9.85 -32.42 11.14
C ARG A 25 -11.01 -31.45 11.23
N ASN A 26 -12.21 -32.01 11.17
CA ASN A 26 -13.46 -31.37 11.53
C ASN A 26 -13.56 -31.26 13.06
N PRO A 27 -13.77 -30.08 13.64
CA PRO A 27 -14.46 -29.96 14.92
C PRO A 27 -15.96 -29.86 14.67
N SER A 28 -16.69 -30.91 15.04
CA SER A 28 -18.14 -30.90 15.14
C SER A 28 -18.57 -30.02 16.32
N GLY A 29 -19.43 -29.05 16.02
CA GLY A 29 -20.60 -28.76 16.87
C GLY A 29 -20.44 -27.75 18.00
N ALA A 30 -20.56 -26.47 17.69
CA ALA A 30 -21.41 -25.56 18.46
C ALA A 30 -21.86 -24.43 17.53
N ALA A 31 -23.15 -24.41 17.22
CA ALA A 31 -23.77 -23.53 16.25
C ALA A 31 -24.12 -22.15 16.85
N SER A 32 -24.24 -21.18 15.92
CA SER A 32 -25.06 -19.96 15.98
C SER A 32 -24.31 -18.65 16.31
N PRO A 33 -24.85 -17.49 15.89
CA PRO A 33 -24.65 -16.96 14.54
C PRO A 33 -23.96 -15.58 14.57
N LEU A 34 -23.31 -15.22 13.46
CA LEU A 34 -22.87 -13.85 13.21
C LEU A 34 -24.07 -12.90 13.19
N PRO A 35 -23.88 -11.67 13.68
CA PRO A 35 -24.04 -10.57 12.74
C PRO A 35 -22.91 -9.54 12.89
N GLY A 36 -22.35 -9.13 11.75
CA GLY A 36 -21.63 -7.88 11.68
C GLY A 36 -22.60 -6.72 11.93
N GLN A 37 -22.11 -5.67 12.58
CA GLN A 37 -22.67 -4.33 12.45
C GLN A 37 -21.68 -3.27 12.95
N ASN A 38 -21.40 -2.37 12.02
CA ASN A 38 -20.95 -1.00 12.11
C ASN A 38 -20.99 -0.34 13.51
N LEU A 39 -19.84 0.19 13.92
CA LEU A 39 -19.76 1.32 14.84
C LEU A 39 -20.29 2.56 14.11
N ILE A 40 -21.59 2.85 14.28
CA ILE A 40 -22.16 4.17 14.01
C ILE A 40 -22.57 4.76 15.34
N ALA A 41 -22.15 6.00 15.49
CA ALA A 41 -22.37 6.94 16.56
C ALA A 41 -23.68 6.77 17.34
N ASP A 42 -23.49 6.89 18.65
CA ASP A 42 -24.41 7.46 19.60
C ASP A 42 -25.08 8.73 19.03
N CYS A 43 -26.37 8.62 18.73
CA CYS A 43 -27.32 9.72 18.78
C CYS A 43 -28.71 9.14 19.04
N GLY A 44 -29.24 9.40 20.24
CA GLY A 44 -30.63 9.12 20.56
C GLY A 44 -31.55 9.85 19.59
N VAL A 45 -32.27 9.06 18.79
CA VAL A 45 -33.43 9.51 18.03
C VAL A 45 -34.40 8.34 17.96
N ASP A 46 -35.59 8.61 18.44
CA ASP A 46 -36.61 7.64 18.78
C ASP A 46 -36.96 6.78 17.56
N SER A 47 -36.96 5.45 17.74
CA SER A 47 -37.31 4.46 16.70
C SER A 47 -38.79 4.49 16.28
N ASN A 48 -39.47 5.62 16.47
CA ASN A 48 -40.84 5.90 16.08
C ASN A 48 -40.94 6.79 14.82
N PHE A 49 -39.83 7.20 14.20
CA PHE A 49 -39.89 8.06 13.00
C PHE A 49 -40.42 7.38 11.74
N PHE A 50 -40.43 6.04 11.72
CA PHE A 50 -41.09 5.27 10.67
C PHE A 50 -42.27 4.49 11.26
N SER A 51 -43.21 5.17 11.92
CA SER A 51 -44.55 4.61 12.08
C SER A 51 -45.07 4.27 10.68
N SER A 52 -45.60 3.05 10.52
CA SER A 52 -45.92 2.36 9.27
C SER A 52 -46.99 3.01 8.37
N ASP A 53 -47.10 4.34 8.41
CA ASP A 53 -48.15 5.09 7.72
C ASP A 53 -47.70 6.48 7.23
N VAL A 54 -46.40 6.67 6.95
CA VAL A 54 -45.86 7.93 6.40
C VAL A 54 -46.56 8.35 5.09
N PHE A 55 -47.12 7.40 4.34
CA PHE A 55 -47.77 7.66 3.06
C PHE A 55 -49.30 7.51 3.08
N ALA A 56 -49.95 7.20 4.20
CA ALA A 56 -51.41 6.97 4.27
C ALA A 56 -52.23 8.14 3.74
N THR A 57 -51.76 9.36 3.98
CA THR A 57 -52.47 10.58 3.58
C THR A 57 -52.23 10.94 2.12
N THR A 58 -51.37 10.22 1.40
CA THR A 58 -51.02 10.51 0.02
C THR A 58 -52.08 9.95 -0.92
N LYS A 59 -53.06 10.80 -1.27
CA LYS A 59 -54.05 10.48 -2.30
C LYS A 59 -53.40 10.65 -3.67
N ILE A 60 -52.86 9.55 -4.22
CA ILE A 60 -52.32 9.53 -5.58
C ILE A 60 -53.48 9.23 -6.53
N ASP A 61 -53.82 10.22 -7.35
CA ASP A 61 -54.86 10.08 -8.37
C ASP A 61 -54.31 9.34 -9.59
N LEU A 62 -55.06 8.36 -10.11
CA LEU A 62 -54.58 7.41 -11.13
C LEU A 62 -54.26 8.12 -12.46
N GLU A 63 -55.01 9.17 -12.80
CA GLU A 63 -54.82 10.02 -13.99
C GLU A 63 -53.44 10.72 -14.00
N HIS A 64 -52.84 10.96 -12.82
CA HIS A 64 -51.52 11.56 -12.69
C HIS A 64 -50.37 10.55 -12.79
N VAL A 65 -50.65 9.27 -12.51
CA VAL A 65 -49.68 8.16 -12.63
C VAL A 65 -49.60 7.69 -14.09
N THR A 66 -50.70 7.76 -14.83
CA THR A 66 -50.78 7.37 -16.25
C THR A 66 -50.34 8.47 -17.22
N LYS A 67 -49.84 9.61 -16.73
CA LYS A 67 -49.14 10.60 -17.56
C LYS A 67 -47.93 9.94 -18.21
N THR A 68 -48.14 9.38 -19.40
CA THR A 68 -47.09 8.98 -20.32
C THR A 68 -46.31 10.24 -20.64
N LEU A 69 -45.18 10.42 -19.96
CA LEU A 69 -44.18 11.40 -20.37
C LEU A 69 -43.84 11.06 -21.81
N ASP A 70 -44.24 11.93 -22.72
CA ASP A 70 -43.79 11.88 -24.11
C ASP A 70 -42.26 12.00 -24.07
N VAL A 71 -41.60 10.85 -24.23
CA VAL A 71 -40.15 10.68 -24.00
C VAL A 71 -39.32 11.52 -24.98
N ASP A 72 -39.96 12.14 -25.97
CA ASP A 72 -39.28 12.78 -27.10
C ASP A 72 -39.26 14.31 -27.09
N SER A 73 -39.91 14.99 -26.14
CA SER A 73 -39.99 16.46 -26.13
C SER A 73 -39.12 17.16 -25.08
N GLN A 74 -38.48 16.44 -24.16
CA GLN A 74 -37.51 17.02 -23.22
C GLN A 74 -36.20 16.20 -23.16
N SER A 75 -35.15 16.75 -23.78
CA SER A 75 -33.71 16.42 -23.61
C SER A 75 -32.92 15.70 -24.73
N ILE A 76 -33.14 16.06 -26.00
CA ILE A 76 -32.21 15.68 -27.10
C ILE A 76 -30.78 16.26 -26.93
N VAL A 77 -30.58 17.25 -26.04
CA VAL A 77 -29.26 17.89 -25.84
C VAL A 77 -28.27 17.05 -25.01
N SER A 78 -28.71 15.95 -24.36
CA SER A 78 -27.79 15.07 -23.60
C SER A 78 -27.54 13.69 -24.21
N VAL A 79 -28.17 13.36 -25.35
CA VAL A 79 -28.01 12.08 -26.08
C VAL A 79 -26.86 12.15 -27.11
N LYS A 80 -25.74 12.77 -26.74
CA LYS A 80 -24.42 12.39 -27.31
C LYS A 80 -23.72 11.40 -26.37
N LYS A 81 -24.46 10.44 -25.82
CA LYS A 81 -23.83 9.18 -25.42
C LYS A 81 -23.55 8.44 -26.71
N GLU A 82 -22.30 8.57 -27.14
CA GLU A 82 -21.65 7.76 -28.15
C GLU A 82 -22.36 6.41 -28.25
N LYS A 83 -22.86 6.12 -29.47
CA LYS A 83 -23.32 4.78 -29.86
C LYS A 83 -22.42 3.81 -29.12
N LYS A 84 -22.97 2.88 -28.32
CA LYS A 84 -22.22 1.77 -27.74
C LYS A 84 -21.72 0.94 -28.94
N THR A 85 -20.73 1.46 -29.65
CA THR A 85 -19.94 0.74 -30.62
C THR A 85 -19.51 -0.48 -29.86
N LEU A 86 -19.87 -1.65 -30.39
CA LEU A 86 -19.46 -2.92 -29.83
C LEU A 86 -17.93 -2.94 -29.93
N VAL A 87 -17.28 -2.36 -28.91
CA VAL A 87 -15.85 -2.15 -28.88
C VAL A 87 -15.23 -3.55 -28.98
N PRO A 88 -14.45 -3.85 -30.02
CA PRO A 88 -13.88 -5.16 -30.19
C PRO A 88 -13.07 -5.53 -28.94
N LYS A 89 -13.03 -6.82 -28.58
CA LYS A 89 -12.36 -7.31 -27.37
C LYS A 89 -10.92 -6.79 -27.25
N LYS A 90 -10.24 -6.63 -28.39
CA LYS A 90 -8.89 -6.05 -28.51
C LYS A 90 -8.83 -4.59 -28.05
N GLU A 91 -9.79 -3.77 -28.45
CA GLU A 91 -9.85 -2.36 -28.06
C GLU A 91 -10.27 -2.20 -26.59
N LYS A 92 -11.21 -3.01 -26.09
CA LYS A 92 -11.52 -3.05 -24.64
C LYS A 92 -10.30 -3.42 -23.79
N ALA A 93 -9.45 -4.35 -24.25
CA ALA A 93 -8.21 -4.68 -23.58
C ALA A 93 -7.21 -3.50 -23.58
N LYS A 94 -7.07 -2.82 -24.71
CA LYS A 94 -6.24 -1.60 -24.82
C LYS A 94 -6.73 -0.51 -23.88
N GLN A 95 -8.03 -0.22 -23.86
CA GLN A 95 -8.61 0.78 -22.96
C GLN A 95 -8.37 0.45 -21.48
N ARG A 96 -8.47 -0.83 -21.08
CA ARG A 96 -8.14 -1.24 -19.71
C ARG A 96 -6.67 -0.97 -19.37
N ARG A 97 -5.74 -1.29 -20.28
CA ARG A 97 -4.31 -1.02 -20.09
C ARG A 97 -4.04 0.49 -20.01
N GLU A 98 -4.65 1.28 -20.89
CA GLU A 98 -4.53 2.74 -20.90
C GLU A 98 -4.99 3.35 -19.58
N ARG A 99 -6.20 2.99 -19.13
CA ARG A 99 -6.75 3.45 -17.84
C ARG A 99 -5.87 3.04 -16.66
N TRP A 100 -5.28 1.85 -16.71
CA TRP A 100 -4.36 1.40 -15.67
C TRP A 100 -3.04 2.19 -15.68
N LEU A 101 -2.47 2.47 -16.85
CA LEU A 101 -1.28 3.32 -16.99
C LEU A 101 -1.55 4.75 -16.50
N GLN A 102 -2.67 5.34 -16.90
CA GLN A 102 -3.11 6.66 -16.41
C GLN A 102 -3.23 6.68 -14.87
N LYS A 103 -3.75 5.62 -14.26
CA LYS A 103 -3.82 5.50 -12.79
C LYS A 103 -2.44 5.40 -12.14
N ILE A 104 -1.47 4.77 -12.80
CA ILE A 104 -0.08 4.74 -12.31
C ILE A 104 0.56 6.12 -12.46
N GLU A 105 0.40 6.77 -13.61
CA GLU A 105 0.97 8.08 -13.93
C GLU A 105 0.46 9.18 -13.00
N THR A 106 -0.85 9.20 -12.73
CA THR A 106 -1.44 10.15 -11.75
C THR A 106 -0.79 10.00 -10.36
N LEU A 107 -0.56 8.76 -9.89
CA LEU A 107 0.10 8.52 -8.62
C LEU A 107 1.59 8.90 -8.64
N THR A 108 2.31 8.66 -9.75
CA THR A 108 3.73 9.02 -9.86
C THR A 108 3.90 10.53 -9.90
N VAL A 109 3.07 11.25 -10.66
CA VAL A 109 3.07 12.72 -10.72
C VAL A 109 2.77 13.31 -9.35
N ALA A 110 1.73 12.84 -8.65
CA ALA A 110 1.41 13.31 -7.30
C ALA A 110 2.59 13.12 -6.32
N ARG A 111 3.24 11.95 -6.34
CA ARG A 111 4.43 11.68 -5.52
C ARG A 111 5.62 12.58 -5.89
N GLN A 112 5.81 12.88 -7.17
CA GLN A 112 6.86 13.80 -7.62
C GLN A 112 6.58 15.23 -7.15
N LYS A 113 5.34 15.72 -7.26
CA LYS A 113 4.91 17.03 -6.74
C LYS A 113 5.20 17.17 -5.24
N VAL A 114 4.85 16.17 -4.43
CA VAL A 114 5.16 16.15 -2.98
C VAL A 114 6.67 16.20 -2.72
N LYS A 115 7.46 15.38 -3.41
CA LYS A 115 8.93 15.39 -3.25
C LYS A 115 9.55 16.74 -3.63
N ALA A 116 9.06 17.37 -4.69
CA ALA A 116 9.50 18.69 -5.11
C ALA A 116 9.14 19.75 -4.06
N GLN A 117 7.92 19.71 -3.52
CA GLN A 117 7.47 20.61 -2.46
C GLN A 117 8.32 20.48 -1.19
N VAL A 118 8.62 19.25 -0.74
CA VAL A 118 9.50 19.03 0.42
C VAL A 118 10.89 19.60 0.19
N LYS A 119 11.47 19.40 -1.00
CA LYS A 119 12.78 19.96 -1.35
C LYS A 119 12.77 21.49 -1.34
N ARG A 120 11.73 22.12 -1.89
CA ARG A 120 11.54 23.58 -1.90
C ARG A 120 11.37 24.15 -0.50
N ARG A 121 10.56 23.51 0.35
CA ARG A 121 10.38 23.88 1.76
C ARG A 121 11.67 23.78 2.57
N ALA A 122 12.55 22.84 2.20
CA ALA A 122 13.84 22.67 2.87
C ALA A 122 14.93 23.65 2.38
N THR A 123 14.76 24.27 1.20
CA THR A 123 15.67 25.34 0.76
C THR A 123 15.25 26.66 1.40
N PRO A 124 16.09 27.31 2.21
CA PRO A 124 15.78 28.58 2.89
C PRO A 124 15.88 29.76 1.91
N VAL A 125 15.18 29.67 0.78
CA VAL A 125 15.05 30.75 -0.19
C VAL A 125 13.82 31.55 0.22
N VAL A 126 13.98 32.87 0.33
CA VAL A 126 12.91 33.81 0.70
C VAL A 126 11.73 33.62 -0.25
N GLY A 127 10.63 33.08 0.27
CA GLY A 127 9.35 32.89 -0.43
C GLY A 127 9.39 31.87 -1.57
N ASP A 128 8.78 30.70 -1.38
CA ASP A 128 8.52 29.78 -2.50
C ASP A 128 7.61 30.49 -3.52
N MET A 129 8.09 30.69 -4.75
CA MET A 129 7.33 31.32 -5.84
C MET A 129 6.41 30.33 -6.58
N GLN A 130 6.54 29.03 -6.31
CA GLN A 130 5.71 28.00 -6.93
C GLN A 130 4.19 28.19 -6.71
N PRO A 131 3.70 28.59 -5.52
CA PRO A 131 2.27 28.78 -5.29
C PRO A 131 1.63 29.77 -6.29
N LEU A 132 2.39 30.77 -6.75
CA LEU A 132 1.93 31.71 -7.77
C LEU A 132 1.79 31.05 -9.14
N VAL A 133 2.69 30.13 -9.48
CA VAL A 133 2.67 29.38 -10.75
C VAL A 133 1.55 28.34 -10.73
N ASP A 134 1.37 27.63 -9.61
CA ASP A 134 0.34 26.60 -9.45
C ASP A 134 -1.08 27.18 -9.42
N ALA A 135 -1.23 28.46 -9.05
CA ALA A 135 -2.50 29.18 -9.09
C ALA A 135 -2.91 29.63 -10.52
N LEU A 136 -2.01 29.49 -11.50
CA LEU A 136 -2.32 29.78 -12.91
C LEU A 136 -2.79 28.49 -13.63
N PRO A 137 -3.71 28.59 -14.60
CA PRO A 137 -4.11 27.46 -15.43
C PRO A 137 -2.89 26.81 -16.11
N GLU A 138 -2.83 25.48 -16.12
CA GLU A 138 -1.73 24.77 -16.78
C GLU A 138 -1.81 25.05 -18.29
N LEU A 139 -0.67 25.34 -18.94
CA LEU A 139 -0.65 25.66 -20.38
C LEU A 139 -1.32 24.59 -21.25
N SER A 140 -1.40 23.32 -20.82
CA SER A 140 -2.17 22.25 -21.47
C SER A 140 -3.66 22.58 -21.64
N GLU A 141 -4.25 23.26 -20.66
CA GLU A 141 -5.65 23.70 -20.66
C GLU A 141 -5.85 24.85 -21.67
N LEU A 142 -4.81 25.64 -21.90
CA LEU A 142 -4.78 26.74 -22.88
C LEU A 142 -4.30 26.31 -24.28
N THR A 143 -3.68 25.13 -24.42
CA THR A 143 -3.00 24.67 -25.64
C THR A 143 -3.76 23.64 -26.46
N THR A 144 -5.08 23.49 -26.24
CA THR A 144 -5.98 22.98 -27.31
C THR A 144 -5.87 23.79 -28.61
N VAL A 145 -5.14 24.92 -28.60
CA VAL A 145 -4.79 25.75 -29.76
C VAL A 145 -3.34 25.59 -30.28
N ARG A 146 -2.37 24.93 -29.63
CA ARG A 146 -1.01 24.78 -30.24
C ARG A 146 -0.11 23.71 -29.59
N LYS A 147 0.56 22.92 -30.45
CA LYS A 147 1.46 21.79 -30.14
C LYS A 147 2.64 22.14 -29.21
N PRO A 148 3.10 21.21 -28.34
CA PRO A 148 4.25 21.43 -27.47
C PRO A 148 5.60 21.10 -28.15
N ARG A 149 6.64 21.83 -27.74
CA ARG A 149 8.07 21.53 -28.02
C ARG A 149 8.66 20.65 -26.90
N ALA A 150 9.64 19.84 -27.27
CA ALA A 150 10.23 18.77 -26.46
C ALA A 150 11.02 19.26 -25.21
N PRO A 151 11.02 18.49 -24.10
CA PRO A 151 11.81 18.80 -22.91
C PRO A 151 13.28 18.40 -23.04
N ARG A 152 14.17 19.28 -22.57
CA ARG A 152 15.63 19.10 -22.51
C ARG A 152 16.03 18.38 -21.22
N ASN A 153 16.80 17.30 -21.36
CA ASN A 153 17.36 16.49 -20.28
C ASN A 153 18.34 17.28 -19.39
N GLN A 154 18.37 16.96 -18.10
CA GLN A 154 19.44 17.36 -17.16
C GLN A 154 19.94 16.11 -16.38
N PRO A 155 21.25 16.02 -16.05
CA PRO A 155 21.88 14.82 -15.54
C PRO A 155 21.74 14.62 -14.03
N ARG A 156 22.10 13.39 -13.64
CA ARG A 156 21.86 12.70 -12.37
C ARG A 156 22.55 13.36 -11.18
N GLY A 157 21.81 13.50 -10.07
CA GLY A 157 22.36 13.84 -8.76
C GLY A 157 22.97 12.60 -8.05
N VAL A 158 24.14 12.80 -7.46
CA VAL A 158 24.88 11.83 -6.65
C VAL A 158 24.03 11.36 -5.47
N VAL A 159 23.87 10.03 -5.35
CA VAL A 159 23.15 9.39 -4.26
C VAL A 159 24.04 9.39 -3.01
N LYS A 160 23.80 10.32 -2.09
CA LYS A 160 24.34 10.21 -0.72
C LYS A 160 23.75 8.96 -0.06
N LYS A 161 24.60 8.12 0.54
CA LYS A 161 24.17 6.95 1.30
C LYS A 161 23.31 7.43 2.47
N LYS A 162 22.05 6.99 2.51
CA LYS A 162 21.17 7.26 3.64
C LYS A 162 21.69 6.53 4.87
N PRO A 163 21.58 7.11 6.08
CA PRO A 163 21.88 6.41 7.31
C PRO A 163 21.05 5.12 7.39
N GLU A 164 21.60 4.10 8.02
CA GLU A 164 20.93 2.82 8.30
C GLU A 164 19.54 3.13 8.89
N PRO A 165 18.44 2.64 8.30
CA PRO A 165 17.12 2.88 8.87
C PRO A 165 17.04 2.24 10.25
N THR A 166 17.10 3.04 11.31
CA THR A 166 17.03 2.59 12.71
C THR A 166 15.71 1.90 13.05
N ASN A 167 14.66 2.12 12.25
CA ASN A 167 13.34 1.56 12.48
C ASN A 167 13.10 0.30 11.61
N TYR A 168 12.84 -0.84 12.26
CA TYR A 168 12.66 -2.15 11.62
C TYR A 168 11.67 -2.14 10.45
N SER A 169 10.55 -1.42 10.56
CA SER A 169 9.53 -1.34 9.49
C SER A 169 10.07 -0.80 8.16
N LYS A 170 11.07 0.09 8.22
CA LYS A 170 11.66 0.81 7.07
C LYS A 170 12.87 0.08 6.45
N MET A 171 13.35 -0.99 7.08
CA MET A 171 14.54 -1.73 6.65
C MET A 171 14.27 -2.63 5.44
N ARG A 172 15.31 -2.87 4.63
CA ARG A 172 15.23 -3.84 3.53
C ARG A 172 15.10 -5.27 4.09
N PRO A 173 14.42 -6.19 3.37
CA PRO A 173 14.28 -7.58 3.83
C PRO A 173 15.60 -8.28 4.14
N ALA A 174 16.66 -8.03 3.36
CA ALA A 174 17.99 -8.59 3.61
C ALA A 174 18.62 -8.09 4.92
N GLN A 175 18.41 -6.80 5.26
CA GLN A 175 18.89 -6.24 6.52
C GLN A 175 18.13 -6.82 7.71
N LYS A 176 16.80 -7.02 7.57
CA LYS A 176 15.98 -7.69 8.59
C LYS A 176 16.49 -9.10 8.90
N ARG A 177 16.74 -9.89 7.86
CA ARG A 177 17.31 -11.24 7.99
C ARG A 177 18.64 -11.21 8.73
N LYS A 178 19.53 -10.29 8.36
CA LYS A 178 20.81 -10.12 9.05
C LYS A 178 20.65 -9.82 10.55
N ILE A 179 19.75 -8.92 10.93
CA ILE A 179 19.48 -8.64 12.36
C ILE A 179 19.01 -9.90 13.08
N THR A 180 18.07 -10.65 12.48
CA THR A 180 17.58 -11.90 13.07
C THR A 180 18.69 -12.94 13.20
N GLU A 181 19.53 -13.10 12.18
CA GLU A 181 20.69 -14.00 12.21
C GLU A 181 21.67 -13.61 13.32
N ASP A 182 22.01 -12.32 13.43
CA ASP A 182 22.91 -11.80 14.47
C ASP A 182 22.32 -12.01 15.88
N GLU A 183 21.01 -11.85 16.06
CA GLU A 183 20.31 -12.11 17.34
C GLU A 183 20.29 -13.60 17.69
N VAL A 184 20.02 -14.47 16.72
CA VAL A 184 20.06 -15.92 16.90
C VAL A 184 21.47 -16.36 17.29
N SER A 185 22.51 -15.82 16.64
CA SER A 185 23.90 -16.12 17.00
C SER A 185 24.24 -15.68 18.43
N ARG A 186 23.88 -14.44 18.82
CA ARG A 186 24.07 -13.95 20.20
C ARG A 186 23.34 -14.82 21.22
N MET A 187 22.11 -15.22 20.93
CA MET A 187 21.32 -16.06 21.84
C MET A 187 21.91 -17.46 21.97
N GLN A 188 22.36 -18.06 20.87
CA GLN A 188 23.05 -19.36 20.91
C GLN A 188 24.32 -19.30 21.74
N GLU A 189 25.10 -18.21 21.63
CA GLU A 189 26.28 -18.00 22.47
C GLU A 189 25.92 -17.85 23.96
N LEU A 190 24.89 -17.06 24.27
CA LEU A 190 24.37 -16.94 25.64
C LEU A 190 23.93 -18.29 26.23
N ILE A 191 23.22 -19.09 25.44
CA ILE A 191 22.78 -20.42 25.87
C ILE A 191 23.97 -21.35 26.06
N LYS A 192 25.08 -21.21 25.31
CA LYS A 192 26.29 -22.01 25.52
C LYS A 192 26.99 -21.68 26.85
N ASN A 193 26.82 -20.48 27.39
CA ASN A 193 27.47 -20.07 28.63
C ASN A 193 26.92 -20.86 29.85
N PRO A 194 27.78 -21.54 30.62
CA PRO A 194 27.34 -22.40 31.73
C PRO A 194 26.71 -21.60 32.88
N SER A 195 27.18 -20.36 33.13
CA SER A 195 26.61 -19.47 34.14
C SER A 195 25.15 -19.09 33.83
N PHE A 196 24.84 -18.83 32.56
CA PHE A 196 23.48 -18.54 32.11
C PHE A 196 22.58 -19.79 32.17
N LYS A 197 23.11 -20.98 31.82
CA LYS A 197 22.37 -22.24 31.97
C LYS A 197 22.04 -22.58 33.42
N ALA A 198 22.96 -22.32 34.34
CA ALA A 198 22.79 -22.62 35.75
C ALA A 198 21.77 -21.69 36.43
N ASN A 199 21.85 -20.38 36.17
CA ASN A 199 20.88 -19.42 36.69
C ASN A 199 20.73 -18.19 35.75
N PRO A 200 19.72 -18.19 34.85
CA PRO A 200 19.55 -17.12 33.87
C PRO A 200 19.14 -15.80 34.52
N LEU A 201 18.33 -15.81 35.59
CA LEU A 201 17.87 -14.60 36.27
C LEU A 201 19.02 -13.86 36.96
N ALA A 202 19.92 -14.60 37.61
CA ALA A 202 21.11 -14.02 38.22
C ALA A 202 22.05 -13.41 37.16
N ALA A 203 22.26 -14.09 36.03
CA ALA A 203 23.08 -13.58 34.94
C ALA A 203 22.52 -12.26 34.35
N VAL A 204 21.20 -12.19 34.15
CA VAL A 204 20.53 -10.95 33.70
C VAL A 204 20.70 -9.84 34.73
N ARG A 205 20.50 -10.13 36.02
CA ARG A 205 20.68 -9.15 37.10
C ARG A 205 22.10 -8.57 37.12
N GLN A 206 23.12 -9.42 36.99
CA GLN A 206 24.52 -8.99 36.94
C GLN A 206 24.80 -8.11 35.71
N HIS A 207 24.25 -8.49 34.55
CA HIS A 207 24.39 -7.68 33.33
C HIS A 207 23.78 -6.28 33.49
N LEU A 208 22.57 -6.19 34.06
CA LEU A 208 21.92 -4.91 34.33
C LEU A 208 22.73 -4.04 35.30
N LEU A 209 23.23 -4.61 36.39
CA LEU A 209 24.07 -3.88 37.35
C LEU A 209 25.36 -3.35 36.70
N LYS A 210 25.97 -4.15 35.84
CA LYS A 210 27.16 -3.74 35.07
C LYS A 210 26.82 -2.58 34.12
N ARG A 211 25.72 -2.69 33.35
CA ARG A 211 25.27 -1.64 32.42
C ARG A 211 24.95 -0.32 33.11
N MET A 212 24.24 -0.37 34.24
CA MET A 212 23.93 0.83 35.02
C MET A 212 25.19 1.55 35.52
N ARG A 213 26.26 0.81 35.83
CA ARG A 213 27.54 1.40 36.24
C ARG A 213 28.29 2.02 35.06
N GLU A 214 28.34 1.34 33.92
CA GLU A 214 28.95 1.85 32.68
C GLU A 214 28.28 3.17 32.27
N GLU A 215 26.94 3.24 32.29
CA GLU A 215 26.21 4.48 31.99
C GLU A 215 26.48 5.58 33.03
N GLN A 216 26.66 5.25 34.31
CA GLN A 216 27.03 6.24 35.33
C GLN A 216 28.45 6.79 35.09
N GLU A 217 29.40 5.94 34.73
CA GLU A 217 30.77 6.33 34.40
C GLU A 217 30.82 7.17 33.11
N GLU A 218 30.08 6.79 32.06
CA GLU A 218 29.97 7.55 30.80
C GLU A 218 29.31 8.93 30.98
N ASN A 219 28.35 9.06 31.91
CA ASN A 219 27.69 10.34 32.20
C ASN A 219 28.53 11.26 33.10
N LEU A 220 29.54 10.72 33.80
CA LEU A 220 30.44 11.46 34.67
C LEU A 220 31.74 11.91 33.96
N SER A 221 32.01 11.41 32.75
CA SER A 221 33.16 11.80 31.90
C SER A 221 32.77 12.84 30.86
#